data_AF-A0A2D7G8M9-F1
#
_entry.id   AF-A0A2D7G8M9-F1
#
_cell.length_a   1.000
_cell.length_b   1.000
_cell.length_c   1.000
_cell.angle_alpha   90.00
_cell.angle_beta   90.00
_cell.angle_gamma   90.00
#
_symmetry.space_group_name_H-M   'P 1'
#
loop_
_entity.id
_entity.type
_entity.pdbx_description
1 polymer ?
#
loop_
_entity_poly.entity_id
_entity_poly.type
_entity_poly.pdbx_seq_one_letter_code
_entity_poly.pdbx_strand_id
1 'polypeptide(L)'
;MYAVGDVVYVISNKKRNVVPVQIVEQIVRRSLQGETVSFKASLPGRDRSKTIDLGEIDGTVHKTLGDARKFLYDQASVAINALLNTAGEVSKNHFGVDPDVKVSTEPVPQEQTADKNPAFDLDLDLHQQVPLAPPAPSNGEGNILDFTAVDASGKVEVQMPDGTFANIQMPEMQ
;
A
#
# COMPACT_ATOMS: atom_id res chain seq x y z
N MET A 1 -12.10 14.38 -22.96
CA MET A 1 -13.52 14.22 -22.59
C MET A 1 -13.77 12.77 -22.18
N TYR A 2 -14.50 12.55 -21.09
CA TYR A 2 -14.86 11.23 -20.57
C TYR A 2 -16.32 10.93 -20.93
N ALA A 3 -16.67 9.66 -21.13
CA ALA A 3 -18.04 9.22 -21.35
C ALA A 3 -18.59 8.50 -20.11
N VAL A 4 -19.92 8.50 -19.96
CA VAL A 4 -20.58 7.71 -18.92
C VAL A 4 -20.35 6.22 -19.20
N GLY A 5 -19.94 5.49 -18.17
CA GLY A 5 -19.54 4.10 -18.25
C GLY A 5 -18.02 3.89 -18.37
N ASP A 6 -17.26 4.92 -18.74
CA ASP A 6 -15.80 4.83 -18.83
C ASP A 6 -15.19 4.49 -17.47
N VAL A 7 -14.15 3.64 -17.49
CA VAL A 7 -13.30 3.40 -16.33
C VAL A 7 -12.06 4.26 -16.48
N VAL A 8 -11.79 5.08 -15.46
CA VAL A 8 -10.60 5.93 -15.37
C VAL A 8 -9.82 5.58 -14.11
N TYR A 9 -8.55 5.95 -14.06
CA TYR A 9 -7.63 5.62 -12.98
C TYR A 9 -7.23 6.89 -12.26
N VAL A 10 -7.52 6.95 -10.96
CA VAL A 10 -7.18 8.09 -10.12
C VAL A 10 -6.00 7.74 -9.24
N ILE A 11 -4.96 8.56 -9.31
CA ILE A 11 -3.78 8.46 -8.43
C ILE A 11 -4.02 9.41 -7.27
N SER A 12 -4.26 8.87 -6.07
CA SER A 12 -4.48 9.68 -4.87
C SER A 12 -3.16 10.24 -4.36
N ASN A 13 -3.09 11.57 -4.18
CA ASN A 13 -1.92 12.21 -3.57
C ASN A 13 -1.78 11.85 -2.09
N LYS A 14 -2.90 11.66 -1.38
CA LYS A 14 -2.94 11.36 0.05
C LYS A 14 -2.47 9.94 0.38
N LYS A 15 -3.01 8.95 -0.32
CA LYS A 15 -2.77 7.53 -0.03
C LYS A 15 -1.73 6.87 -0.93
N ARG A 16 -1.19 7.60 -1.92
CA ARG A 16 -0.22 7.10 -2.90
C ARG A 16 -0.66 5.81 -3.59
N ASN A 17 -1.96 5.63 -3.80
CA ASN A 17 -2.54 4.46 -4.43
C ASN A 17 -3.25 4.85 -5.74
N VAL A 18 -3.34 3.87 -6.65
CA VAL A 18 -4.10 4.00 -7.90
C VAL A 18 -5.44 3.31 -7.71
N VAL A 19 -6.54 4.04 -7.85
CA VAL A 19 -7.90 3.53 -7.70
C VAL A 19 -8.62 3.64 -9.03
N PRO A 20 -9.08 2.52 -9.62
CA PRO A 20 -9.97 2.60 -10.77
C PRO A 20 -11.32 3.14 -10.31
N VAL A 21 -11.93 4.03 -11.08
CA VAL A 21 -13.27 4.57 -10.82
C VAL A 21 -14.07 4.56 -12.11
N GLN A 22 -15.38 4.33 -12.01
CA GLN A 22 -16.27 4.34 -13.16
C GLN A 22 -17.04 5.65 -13.21
N ILE A 23 -17.07 6.32 -14.37
CA ILE A 23 -17.89 7.50 -14.58
C ILE A 23 -19.36 7.08 -14.65
N VAL A 24 -20.18 7.65 -13.77
CA VAL A 24 -21.60 7.32 -13.66
C VAL A 24 -22.51 8.44 -14.12
N GLU A 25 -22.08 9.70 -13.99
CA GLU A 25 -22.86 10.86 -14.42
C GLU A 25 -21.95 11.91 -15.08
N GLN A 26 -22.49 12.58 -16.09
CA GLN A 26 -21.93 13.78 -16.68
C GLN A 26 -22.93 14.92 -16.50
N ILE A 27 -22.52 15.96 -15.78
CA ILE A 27 -23.34 17.12 -15.45
C ILE A 27 -22.87 18.28 -16.33
N VAL A 28 -23.68 18.66 -17.30
CA VAL A 28 -23.41 19.81 -18.18
C VAL A 28 -24.27 20.98 -17.72
N ARG A 29 -23.64 21.99 -17.11
CA ARG A 29 -24.30 23.23 -16.68
C ARG A 29 -24.03 24.31 -17.71
N ARG A 30 -25.08 24.79 -18.37
CA ARG A 30 -25.03 25.94 -19.26
C ARG A 30 -25.51 27.18 -18.52
N SER A 31 -24.64 28.18 -18.41
CA SER A 31 -24.96 29.50 -17.89
C SER A 31 -24.71 30.57 -18.96
N LEU A 32 -25.13 31.80 -18.68
CA LEU A 32 -24.83 32.95 -19.56
C LEU A 32 -23.31 33.20 -19.69
N GLN A 33 -22.50 32.69 -18.76
CA GLN A 33 -21.04 32.80 -18.76
C GLN A 33 -20.34 31.67 -19.51
N GLY A 34 -21.05 30.60 -19.89
CA GLY A 34 -20.47 29.49 -20.65
C GLY A 34 -21.02 28.11 -20.25
N GLU A 35 -20.30 27.08 -20.70
CA GLU A 35 -20.62 25.67 -20.40
C GLU A 35 -19.60 25.10 -19.41
N THR A 36 -20.08 24.54 -18.30
CA THR A 36 -19.28 23.83 -17.30
C THR A 36 -19.65 22.36 -17.33
N VAL A 37 -18.65 21.47 -17.41
CA VAL A 37 -18.86 20.02 -17.41
C VAL A 37 -18.21 19.43 -16.16
N SER A 38 -19.03 18.82 -15.29
CA SER A 38 -18.60 18.07 -14.11
C SER A 38 -18.92 16.59 -14.28
N PHE A 39 -18.16 15.72 -13.62
CA PHE A 39 -18.33 14.27 -13.72
C PHE A 39 -18.46 13.67 -12.33
N LYS A 40 -19.43 12.76 -12.15
CA LYS A 40 -19.47 11.92 -10.95
C LYS A 40 -18.95 10.53 -11.25
N ALA A 41 -18.18 10.00 -10.31
CA ALA A 41 -17.58 8.68 -10.41
C ALA A 41 -17.95 7.79 -9.22
N SER A 42 -18.03 6.49 -9.47
CA SER A 42 -18.24 5.46 -8.44
C SER A 42 -16.94 4.71 -8.16
N LEU A 43 -16.68 4.42 -6.88
CA LEU A 43 -15.50 3.68 -6.43
C LEU A 43 -15.81 2.18 -6.32
N PRO A 44 -14.84 1.31 -6.62
CA PRO A 44 -14.96 -0.12 -6.45
C PRO A 44 -15.12 -0.46 -4.96
N GLY A 45 -16.01 -1.42 -4.66
CA GLY A 45 -16.25 -1.89 -3.29
C GLY A 45 -17.07 -0.94 -2.40
N ARG A 46 -17.55 0.19 -2.92
CA ARG A 46 -18.55 1.03 -2.26
C ARG A 46 -19.92 0.85 -2.91
N ASP A 47 -20.97 1.14 -2.17
CA ASP A 47 -22.33 1.20 -2.72
C ASP A 47 -22.33 2.08 -3.97
N ARG A 48 -22.93 1.59 -5.06
CA ARG A 48 -23.02 2.35 -6.33
C ARG A 48 -23.74 3.69 -6.16
N SER A 49 -24.54 3.84 -5.11
CA SER A 49 -25.22 5.09 -4.72
C SER A 49 -24.26 6.15 -4.14
N LYS A 50 -23.09 5.76 -3.64
CA LYS A 50 -22.07 6.69 -3.14
C LYS A 50 -21.15 7.11 -4.30
N THR A 51 -21.57 8.17 -4.99
CA THR A 51 -20.80 8.81 -6.05
C THR A 51 -19.95 9.96 -5.50
N ILE A 52 -18.78 10.19 -6.07
CA ILE A 52 -17.88 11.29 -5.72
C ILE A 52 -17.71 12.19 -6.95
N ASP A 53 -17.65 13.51 -6.76
CA ASP A 53 -17.29 14.41 -7.86
C ASP A 53 -15.81 14.21 -8.22
N LEU A 54 -15.54 13.94 -9.50
CA LEU A 54 -14.20 13.73 -10.01
C LEU A 54 -13.31 14.97 -9.83
N GLY A 55 -13.89 16.16 -9.81
CA GLY A 55 -13.17 17.43 -9.58
C GLY A 55 -12.78 17.67 -8.12
N GLU A 56 -13.44 17.02 -7.17
CA GLU A 56 -13.13 17.14 -5.74
C GLU A 56 -12.04 16.16 -5.28
N ILE A 57 -11.64 15.22 -6.14
CA ILE A 57 -10.64 14.22 -5.78
C ILE A 57 -9.24 14.87 -5.78
N ASP A 58 -8.59 14.84 -4.63
CA ASP A 58 -7.17 15.21 -4.48
C ASP A 58 -6.26 14.14 -5.12
N GLY A 59 -6.06 14.29 -6.43
CA GLY A 59 -5.30 13.36 -7.23
C GLY A 59 -5.25 13.74 -8.71
N THR A 60 -4.60 12.88 -9.50
CA THR A 60 -4.57 13.00 -10.97
C THR A 60 -5.37 11.87 -11.60
N VAL A 61 -6.17 12.21 -12.61
CA VAL A 61 -7.05 11.28 -13.32
C VAL A 61 -6.43 10.93 -14.67
N HIS A 62 -6.34 9.64 -14.96
CA HIS A 62 -5.75 9.09 -16.17
C HIS A 62 -6.73 8.14 -16.85
N LYS A 63 -6.83 8.19 -18.18
CA LYS A 63 -7.73 7.30 -18.93
C LYS A 63 -7.23 5.87 -19.00
N THR A 64 -5.91 5.69 -19.06
CA THR A 64 -5.29 4.38 -19.22
C THR A 64 -4.29 4.11 -18.10
N LEU A 65 -4.06 2.83 -17.82
CA LEU A 65 -2.98 2.41 -16.92
C LEU A 65 -1.60 2.80 -17.45
N GLY A 66 -1.43 2.90 -18.77
CA GLY A 66 -0.17 3.32 -19.38
C GLY A 66 0.18 4.76 -19.02
N ASP A 67 -0.80 5.66 -19.12
CA ASP A 67 -0.64 7.07 -18.76
C ASP A 67 -0.37 7.22 -17.26
N ALA A 68 -1.15 6.51 -16.42
CA ALA A 68 -0.94 6.51 -14.98
C ALA A 68 0.46 6.00 -14.59
N ARG A 69 0.92 4.92 -15.23
CA ARG A 69 2.26 4.37 -15.03
C ARG A 69 3.34 5.38 -15.39
N LYS A 70 3.24 6.02 -16.55
CA LYS A 70 4.20 7.03 -16.99
C LYS A 70 4.27 8.18 -15.98
N PHE A 71 3.11 8.69 -15.58
CA PHE A 71 3.04 9.75 -14.58
C PHE A 71 3.70 9.35 -13.25
N LEU A 72 3.48 8.12 -12.77
CA LEU A 72 4.13 7.62 -11.56
C LEU A 72 5.65 7.52 -11.70
N TYR A 73 6.15 7.04 -12.84
CA TYR A 73 7.59 6.99 -13.10
C TYR A 73 8.23 8.37 -13.12
N ASP A 74 7.59 9.34 -13.78
CA ASP A 74 8.09 10.72 -13.84
C ASP A 74 8.15 11.32 -12.43
N GLN A 75 7.09 11.16 -11.63
CA GLN A 75 7.05 11.64 -10.25
C GLN A 75 8.09 10.94 -9.34
N ALA A 76 8.25 9.63 -9.48
CA ALA A 76 9.24 8.88 -8.73
C ALA A 76 10.67 9.32 -9.08
N SER A 77 10.95 9.53 -10.37
CA SER A 77 12.26 9.99 -10.83
C SER A 77 12.62 11.35 -10.26
N VAL A 78 11.66 12.29 -10.24
CA VAL A 78 11.85 13.61 -9.62
C VAL A 78 12.14 13.48 -8.13
N ALA A 79 11.38 12.65 -7.41
CA ALA A 79 11.58 12.44 -5.98
C ALA A 79 12.95 11.80 -5.66
N ILE A 80 13.36 10.80 -6.44
CA ILE A 80 14.66 10.15 -6.30
C ILE A 80 15.79 11.16 -6.53
N ASN A 81 15.71 11.95 -7.60
CA ASN A 81 16.73 12.97 -7.90
C ASN A 81 16.80 14.04 -6.80
N ALA A 82 15.66 14.45 -6.23
CA ALA A 82 15.64 15.36 -5.08
C ALA A 82 16.37 14.76 -3.87
N LEU A 83 16.14 13.48 -3.55
CA LEU A 83 16.85 12.78 -2.48
C LEU A 83 18.36 12.72 -2.74
N LEU A 84 18.76 12.34 -3.95
CA LEU A 84 20.18 12.26 -4.32
C LEU A 84 20.87 13.63 -4.25
N ASN A 85 20.20 14.70 -4.68
CA ASN A 85 20.73 16.05 -4.59
C ASN A 85 20.94 16.47 -3.14
N THR A 86 19.96 16.23 -2.26
CA THR A 86 20.11 16.55 -0.83
C THR A 86 21.25 15.76 -0.18
N ALA A 87 21.41 14.49 -0.53
CA ALA A 87 22.51 13.66 -0.04
C ALA A 87 23.87 14.14 -0.57
N GLY A 88 23.93 14.54 -1.85
CA GLY A 88 25.13 15.11 -2.47
C GLY A 88 25.55 16.43 -1.84
N GLU A 89 24.60 17.31 -1.53
CA GLU A 89 24.84 18.57 -0.81
C GLU A 89 25.40 18.32 0.59
N VAL A 90 24.80 17.38 1.34
CA VAL A 90 25.29 16.99 2.67
C VAL A 90 26.69 16.39 2.56
N SER A 91 26.94 15.52 1.58
CA SER A 91 28.27 14.93 1.34
C SER A 91 29.33 16.00 1.12
N LYS A 92 29.04 16.97 0.25
CA LYS A 92 29.96 18.05 -0.09
C LYS A 92 30.21 18.98 1.09
N ASN A 93 29.15 19.33 1.84
CA ASN A 93 29.24 20.26 2.95
C ASN A 93 29.89 19.65 4.21
N HIS A 94 29.64 18.37 4.50
CA HIS A 94 30.15 17.71 5.70
C HIS A 94 31.46 16.96 5.49
N PHE A 95 31.62 16.29 4.35
CA PHE A 95 32.76 15.41 4.10
C PHE A 95 33.72 15.95 3.03
N GLY A 96 33.34 17.00 2.29
CA GLY A 96 34.15 17.56 1.21
C GLY A 96 34.33 16.62 0.02
N VAL A 97 33.51 15.56 -0.06
CA VAL A 97 33.57 14.55 -1.12
C VAL A 97 32.54 14.90 -2.19
N ASP A 98 33.00 15.05 -3.44
CA ASP A 98 32.10 15.21 -4.58
C ASP A 98 31.44 13.85 -4.93
N PRO A 99 30.10 13.80 -5.04
CA PRO A 99 29.34 12.54 -5.13
C PRO A 99 29.50 11.79 -6.46
N ASP A 100 30.11 12.40 -7.48
CA ASP A 100 30.28 11.81 -8.82
C ASP A 100 31.70 11.27 -9.07
N VAL A 101 32.57 11.30 -8.06
CA VAL A 101 33.90 10.70 -8.16
C VAL A 101 33.75 9.20 -8.09
N LYS A 102 33.92 8.51 -9.23
CA LYS A 102 34.12 7.06 -9.29
C LYS A 102 35.33 6.72 -8.42
N VAL A 103 35.09 6.31 -7.18
CA VAL A 103 36.11 5.77 -6.29
C VAL A 103 36.64 4.52 -7.00
N SER A 104 37.81 4.68 -7.62
CA SER A 104 38.57 3.57 -8.17
C SER A 104 39.05 2.77 -6.98
N THR A 105 38.29 1.74 -6.62
CA THR A 105 38.77 0.71 -5.70
C THR A 105 39.94 0.04 -6.38
N GLU A 106 41.16 0.43 -6.02
CA GLU A 106 42.29 -0.47 -6.18
C GLU A 106 41.94 -1.79 -5.48
N PRO A 107 42.15 -2.95 -6.12
CA PRO A 107 41.87 -4.23 -5.52
C PRO A 107 42.78 -4.38 -4.30
N VAL A 108 42.19 -4.38 -3.11
CA VAL A 108 42.84 -4.82 -1.88
C VAL A 108 43.44 -6.20 -2.17
N PRO A 109 44.77 -6.40 -2.06
CA PRO A 109 45.38 -7.71 -2.21
C PRO A 109 44.71 -8.67 -1.22
N GLN A 110 43.99 -9.66 -1.76
CA GLN A 110 43.48 -10.76 -0.95
C GLN A 110 44.69 -11.57 -0.48
N GLU A 111 45.07 -11.42 0.79
CA GLU A 111 45.91 -12.41 1.45
C GLU A 111 45.19 -13.75 1.40
N GLN A 112 45.72 -14.65 0.56
CA GLN A 112 45.33 -16.04 0.49
C GLN A 112 45.76 -16.73 1.79
N THR A 113 44.86 -16.79 2.77
CA THR A 113 44.97 -17.81 3.82
C THR A 113 44.37 -19.10 3.26
N ALA A 114 45.25 -19.88 2.64
CA ALA A 114 45.04 -21.29 2.40
C ALA A 114 45.02 -22.01 3.76
N ASP A 115 43.83 -22.37 4.25
CA ASP A 115 43.74 -23.44 5.25
C ASP A 115 42.49 -24.31 5.04
N LYS A 116 42.75 -25.44 4.37
CA LYS A 116 42.22 -26.79 4.60
C LYS A 116 40.77 -26.92 5.07
N ASN A 117 39.91 -27.34 4.13
CA ASN A 117 38.70 -28.11 4.42
C ASN A 117 39.06 -29.38 5.23
N PRO A 118 38.48 -29.60 6.42
CA PRO A 118 38.14 -30.95 6.84
C PRO A 118 36.81 -31.36 6.22
N ALA A 119 36.77 -32.58 5.72
CA ALA A 119 35.62 -33.23 5.13
C ALA A 119 34.39 -33.15 6.04
N PHE A 120 33.27 -32.66 5.50
CA PHE A 120 31.95 -32.90 6.07
C PHE A 120 31.54 -34.32 5.67
N ASP A 121 31.59 -35.23 6.64
CA ASP A 121 31.09 -36.59 6.53
C ASP A 121 29.59 -36.57 6.25
N LEU A 122 29.21 -37.30 5.21
CA LEU A 122 27.85 -37.40 4.70
C LEU A 122 27.19 -38.63 5.36
N ASP A 123 26.67 -38.47 6.58
CA ASP A 123 25.89 -39.55 7.20
C ASP A 123 24.50 -39.63 6.57
N LEU A 124 24.36 -40.67 5.76
CA LEU A 124 23.18 -41.12 5.04
C LEU A 124 22.32 -41.96 6.00
N ASP A 125 21.37 -41.36 6.71
CA ASP A 125 20.39 -42.13 7.49
C ASP A 125 19.05 -42.27 6.75
N LEU A 126 18.73 -43.53 6.50
CA LEU A 126 17.69 -44.05 5.63
C LEU A 126 16.53 -44.56 6.52
N HIS A 127 15.31 -44.09 6.24
CA HIS A 127 14.01 -44.55 6.76
C HIS A 127 13.52 -44.05 8.13
N GLN A 128 12.63 -43.05 8.09
CA GLN A 128 11.44 -43.10 8.94
C GLN A 128 10.20 -42.71 8.10
N GLN A 129 9.45 -43.71 7.66
CA GLN A 129 8.13 -43.53 7.07
C GLN A 129 7.18 -43.04 8.16
N VAL A 130 6.78 -41.77 8.08
CA VAL A 130 5.65 -41.25 8.85
C VAL A 130 4.38 -41.49 8.02
N PRO A 131 3.34 -42.17 8.54
CA PRO A 131 2.11 -42.41 7.81
C PRO A 131 1.36 -41.09 7.54
N LEU A 132 0.96 -40.91 6.29
CA LEU A 132 0.09 -39.82 5.83
C LEU A 132 -1.29 -39.90 6.51
N ALA A 133 -1.53 -39.05 7.50
CA ALA A 133 -2.90 -38.67 7.87
C ALA A 133 -3.37 -37.52 6.95
N PRO A 134 -4.60 -37.58 6.41
CA PRO A 134 -5.14 -36.52 5.58
C PRO A 134 -5.40 -35.24 6.40
N PRO A 135 -5.08 -34.03 5.88
CA PRO A 135 -5.44 -32.80 6.55
C PRO A 135 -6.96 -32.59 6.52
N ALA A 136 -7.56 -32.45 7.71
CA ALA A 136 -8.92 -31.97 7.88
C ALA A 136 -9.06 -30.51 7.39
N PRO A 137 -10.25 -30.10 6.90
CA PRO A 137 -10.47 -28.76 6.39
C PRO A 137 -10.43 -27.70 7.50
N SER A 138 -9.50 -26.75 7.40
CA SER A 138 -9.47 -25.55 8.24
C SER A 138 -10.49 -24.52 7.72
N ASN A 139 -11.69 -24.55 8.30
CA ASN A 139 -12.62 -23.42 8.32
C ASN A 139 -12.29 -22.52 9.53
N GLY A 140 -12.41 -21.20 9.38
CA GLY A 140 -12.33 -20.21 10.46
C GLY A 140 -11.13 -19.28 10.28
N GLU A 141 -11.23 -18.22 9.47
CA GLU A 141 -11.71 -16.91 9.94
C GLU A 141 -10.95 -16.43 11.18
N GLY A 142 -9.74 -15.93 10.96
CA GLY A 142 -9.06 -15.06 11.91
C GLY A 142 -9.82 -13.74 12.00
N ASN A 143 -10.85 -13.71 12.85
CA ASN A 143 -11.59 -12.50 13.16
C ASN A 143 -10.69 -11.61 14.02
N ILE A 144 -10.30 -10.49 13.42
CA ILE A 144 -9.55 -9.42 14.06
C ILE A 144 -10.45 -8.82 15.15
N LEU A 145 -9.87 -8.62 16.33
CA LEU A 145 -10.45 -7.97 17.50
C LEU A 145 -11.29 -6.73 17.10
N ASP A 146 -12.61 -6.85 17.16
CA ASP A 146 -13.55 -5.74 16.96
C ASP A 146 -13.79 -5.07 18.32
N PHE A 147 -13.02 -4.02 18.59
CA PHE A 147 -13.30 -3.08 19.66
C PHE A 147 -14.08 -1.92 19.05
N THR A 148 -15.41 -1.95 19.02
CA THR A 148 -16.34 -0.80 19.15
C THR A 148 -17.74 -1.08 18.58
N ALA A 149 -18.51 -1.93 19.25
CA ALA A 149 -19.96 -1.85 19.21
C ALA A 149 -20.47 -1.41 20.59
N VAL A 150 -20.42 -0.11 20.85
CA VAL A 150 -21.09 0.51 21.99
C VAL A 150 -22.55 0.67 21.61
N ASP A 151 -23.44 -0.05 22.30
CA ASP A 151 -24.87 0.21 22.19
C ASP A 151 -25.22 1.53 22.91
N ALA A 152 -26.34 2.16 22.53
CA ALA A 152 -26.81 3.41 23.14
C ALA A 152 -27.24 3.26 24.61
N SER A 153 -26.97 2.12 25.25
CA SER A 153 -27.27 1.83 26.65
C SER A 153 -26.01 1.74 27.55
N GLY A 154 -24.83 1.99 26.98
CA GLY A 154 -23.58 2.04 27.75
C GLY A 154 -23.07 0.67 28.20
N LYS A 155 -23.51 -0.42 27.55
CA LYS A 155 -23.05 -1.78 27.84
C LYS A 155 -21.95 -2.17 26.87
N VAL A 156 -20.86 -2.71 27.41
CA VAL A 156 -19.74 -3.25 26.62
C VAL A 156 -19.65 -4.74 26.91
N GLU A 157 -19.81 -5.54 25.86
CA GLU A 157 -19.63 -6.99 25.89
C GLU A 157 -18.25 -7.32 25.35
N VAL A 158 -17.43 -8.01 26.16
CA VAL A 158 -16.06 -8.38 25.78
C VAL A 158 -15.98 -9.90 25.71
N GLN A 159 -15.61 -10.42 24.55
CA GLN A 159 -15.33 -11.85 24.36
C GLN A 159 -13.89 -12.15 24.76
N MET A 160 -13.72 -13.07 25.71
CA MET A 160 -12.40 -13.53 26.15
C MET A 160 -11.86 -14.65 25.22
N PRO A 161 -10.53 -14.89 25.21
CA PRO A 161 -9.89 -15.89 24.34
C PRO A 161 -10.34 -17.34 24.61
N ASP A 162 -10.95 -17.59 25.77
CA ASP A 162 -11.52 -18.88 26.18
C ASP A 162 -12.94 -19.11 25.62
N GLY A 163 -13.48 -18.14 24.86
CA GLY A 163 -14.83 -18.18 24.31
C GLY A 163 -15.92 -17.70 25.28
N THR A 164 -15.56 -17.25 26.48
CA THR A 164 -16.49 -16.72 27.49
C THR A 164 -16.79 -15.24 27.24
N PHE A 165 -18.03 -14.81 27.47
CA PHE A 165 -18.44 -13.40 27.34
C PHE A 165 -18.56 -12.73 28.71
N ALA A 166 -17.99 -11.53 28.85
CA ALA A 166 -18.10 -10.72 30.05
C ALA A 166 -18.86 -9.41 29.76
N ASN A 167 -19.87 -9.13 30.57
CA ASN A 167 -20.64 -7.88 30.52
C ASN A 167 -20.03 -6.86 31.50
N ILE A 168 -19.55 -5.74 30.99
CA ILE A 168 -18.98 -4.66 31.80
C ILE A 168 -19.95 -3.48 31.79
N GLN A 169 -20.57 -3.20 32.95
CA GLN A 169 -21.37 -2.00 33.17
C GLN A 169 -20.43 -0.88 33.62
N MET A 170 -20.19 0.13 32.78
CA MET A 170 -19.39 1.29 33.19
C MET A 170 -20.20 2.17 34.15
N PRO A 171 -19.64 2.61 35.29
CA PRO A 171 -20.30 3.58 36.15
C PRO A 171 -20.33 4.96 35.46
N GLU A 172 -21.47 5.65 35.50
CA GLU A 172 -21.58 7.03 35.03
C GLU A 172 -20.63 7.92 35.84
N MET A 173 -19.67 8.56 35.16
CA MET A 173 -18.87 9.63 35.75
C MET A 173 -19.76 10.88 35.86
N GLN A 174 -20.14 11.23 37.09
CA GLN A 174 -20.82 12.50 37.43
C GLN A 174 -19.86 13.69 37.35
#